data_AF-A0A259CNF1-F1
#
_entry.id   AF-A0A259CNF1-F1
#
_cell.length_a   1.000
_cell.length_b   1.000
_cell.length_c   1.000
_cell.angle_alpha   90.00
_cell.angle_beta   90.00
_cell.angle_gamma   90.00
#
_symmetry.space_group_name_H-M   'P 1'
#
loop_
_entity.id
_entity.type
_entity.pdbx_description
1 polymer ?
#
loop_
_entity_poly.entity_id
_entity_poly.type
_entity_poly.pdbx_seq_one_letter_code
_entity_poly.pdbx_strand_id
1 'polypeptide(L)'
;MSKRIIKNERIKAIIHDIAQDFRFSQETGEYALLFYKVDAQGVVKGAEIDQMVTYLTTGLDELRDNMKWRREFLNDNPQIDEIRMLENLGVIEEEYIELLKFLA
;
A
#
# COMPACT_ATOMS: atom_id res chain seq x y z
N MET A 1 -12.15 0.46 -22.63
CA MET A 1 -11.08 0.14 -21.66
C MET A 1 -10.68 1.42 -20.95
N SER A 2 -10.90 1.49 -19.64
CA SER A 2 -10.46 2.58 -18.78
C SER A 2 -8.93 2.62 -18.73
N LYS A 3 -8.34 3.83 -18.81
CA LYS A 3 -6.90 4.06 -18.67
C LYS A 3 -6.75 5.31 -17.81
N ARG A 4 -6.00 5.22 -16.71
CA ARG A 4 -5.74 6.33 -15.78
C ARG A 4 -4.30 6.79 -15.94
N ILE A 5 -4.10 8.06 -16.24
CA ILE A 5 -2.77 8.67 -16.31
C ILE A 5 -2.43 9.22 -14.92
N ILE A 6 -1.29 8.82 -14.38
CA ILE A 6 -0.85 9.25 -13.05
C ILE A 6 -0.17 10.62 -13.18
N LYS A 7 -0.95 11.68 -12.98
CA LYS A 7 -0.43 13.07 -12.98
C LYS A 7 -0.12 13.60 -11.60
N ASN A 8 -0.71 13.01 -10.55
CA ASN A 8 -0.52 13.43 -9.18
C ASN A 8 0.80 12.86 -8.63
N GLU A 9 1.72 13.72 -8.24
CA GLU A 9 3.03 13.33 -7.68
C GLU A 9 2.90 12.49 -6.41
N ARG A 10 1.85 12.70 -5.59
CA ARG A 10 1.60 11.86 -4.41
C ARG A 10 1.26 10.42 -4.80
N ILE A 11 0.41 10.23 -5.81
CA ILE A 11 0.06 8.89 -6.30
C ILE A 11 1.27 8.22 -6.96
N LYS A 12 2.12 8.98 -7.66
CA LYS A 12 3.38 8.44 -8.19
C LYS A 12 4.29 7.97 -7.06
N ALA A 13 4.48 8.78 -6.02
CA ALA A 13 5.29 8.44 -4.87
C ALA A 13 4.79 7.16 -4.20
N ILE A 14 3.48 7.06 -3.90
CA ILE A 14 2.89 5.86 -3.28
C ILE A 14 3.16 4.61 -4.13
N ILE A 15 2.95 4.68 -5.44
CA ILE A 15 3.20 3.54 -6.34
C ILE A 15 4.69 3.17 -6.36
N HIS A 16 5.56 4.17 -6.38
CA HIS A 16 7.00 3.97 -6.36
C HIS A 16 7.46 3.31 -5.06
N ASP A 17 6.95 3.76 -3.91
CA ASP A 17 7.30 3.24 -2.59
C ASP A 17 6.83 1.78 -2.44
N ILE A 18 5.59 1.47 -2.84
CA ILE A 18 5.09 0.08 -2.89
C ILE A 18 5.98 -0.80 -3.79
N ALA A 19 6.40 -0.27 -4.95
CA ALA A 19 7.30 -0.99 -5.85
C ALA A 19 8.68 -1.23 -5.20
N GLN A 20 9.22 -0.26 -4.46
CA GLN A 20 10.49 -0.44 -3.73
C GLN A 20 10.36 -1.45 -2.59
N ASP A 21 9.23 -1.52 -1.90
CA ASP A 21 9.01 -2.49 -0.81
C ASP A 21 9.14 -3.94 -1.29
N PHE A 22 8.62 -4.25 -2.49
CA PHE A 22 8.77 -5.58 -3.08
C PHE A 22 10.23 -5.98 -3.30
N ARG A 23 11.12 -5.01 -3.54
CA ARG A 23 12.57 -5.27 -3.72
C ARG A 23 13.19 -5.91 -2.47
N PHE A 24 12.68 -5.57 -1.29
CA PHE A 24 13.19 -6.06 -0.01
C PHE A 24 12.50 -7.36 0.44
N SER A 25 11.31 -7.64 -0.06
CA SER A 25 10.52 -8.83 0.32
C SER A 25 11.01 -10.17 -0.26
N GLN A 26 11.90 -10.15 -1.27
CA GLN A 26 12.20 -11.30 -2.16
C GLN A 26 10.98 -11.90 -2.90
N GLU A 27 9.78 -11.33 -2.75
CA GLU A 27 8.59 -11.76 -3.44
C GLU A 27 8.59 -11.22 -4.87
N THR A 28 8.93 -12.08 -5.83
CA THR A 28 8.72 -11.82 -7.27
C THR A 28 7.35 -12.32 -7.71
N GLY A 29 6.31 -11.90 -6.97
CA GLY A 29 4.92 -12.23 -7.25
C GLY A 29 4.31 -11.38 -8.38
N GLU A 30 3.13 -11.77 -8.85
CA GLU A 30 2.41 -11.05 -9.91
C GLU A 30 2.15 -9.57 -9.55
N TYR A 31 1.91 -9.27 -8.27
CA TYR A 31 1.75 -7.90 -7.79
C TYR A 31 3.03 -7.07 -7.86
N ALA A 32 4.19 -7.63 -7.55
CA ALA A 32 5.46 -6.91 -7.67
C ALA A 32 5.68 -6.42 -9.12
N LEU A 33 5.48 -7.32 -10.10
CA LEU A 33 5.58 -6.98 -11.51
C LEU A 33 4.54 -5.94 -11.95
N LEU A 34 3.33 -6.01 -11.40
CA LEU A 34 2.27 -5.04 -11.64
C LEU A 34 2.70 -3.62 -11.20
N PHE A 35 3.16 -3.47 -9.96
CA PHE A 35 3.56 -2.16 -9.43
C PHE A 35 4.82 -1.60 -10.12
N TYR A 36 5.83 -2.43 -10.41
CA TYR A 36 6.99 -2.00 -11.20
C TYR A 36 6.60 -1.47 -12.58
N LYS A 37 5.67 -2.17 -13.24
CA LYS A 37 5.20 -1.77 -14.57
C LYS A 37 4.44 -0.45 -14.52
N VAL A 38 3.57 -0.26 -13.52
CA VAL A 38 2.80 0.97 -13.37
C VAL A 38 3.71 2.15 -13.02
N ASP A 39 4.69 1.95 -12.14
CA ASP A 39 5.71 2.94 -11.78
C ASP A 39 6.47 3.41 -13.04
N ALA A 40 6.99 2.46 -13.81
CA ALA A 40 7.74 2.76 -15.04
C ALA A 40 6.89 3.42 -16.14
N GLN A 41 5.60 3.08 -16.25
CA GLN A 41 4.72 3.58 -17.31
C GLN A 41 4.01 4.88 -16.94
N GLY A 42 3.85 5.19 -15.66
CA GLY A 42 3.06 6.32 -15.17
C GLY A 42 1.57 6.23 -15.53
N VAL A 43 1.07 5.02 -15.80
CA VAL A 43 -0.31 4.77 -16.24
C VAL A 43 -0.81 3.46 -15.66
N VAL A 44 -2.07 3.44 -15.21
CA VAL A 44 -2.82 2.23 -14.86
C VAL A 44 -3.85 1.92 -15.96
N LYS A 45 -3.83 0.70 -16.52
CA LYS A 45 -4.80 0.21 -17.51
C LYS A 45 -5.96 -0.50 -16.81
N GLY A 46 -7.10 -0.63 -17.49
CA GLY A 46 -8.32 -1.22 -16.93
C GLY A 46 -8.10 -2.58 -16.24
N ALA A 47 -7.39 -3.51 -16.89
CA ALA A 47 -7.11 -4.84 -16.31
C ALA A 47 -6.17 -4.80 -15.09
N GLU A 48 -5.35 -3.74 -14.97
CA GLU A 48 -4.42 -3.53 -13.85
C GLU A 48 -5.16 -2.94 -12.64
N ILE A 49 -6.22 -2.15 -12.87
CA ILE A 49 -7.02 -1.52 -11.80
C ILE A 49 -7.58 -2.59 -10.86
N ASP A 50 -8.25 -3.62 -11.38
CA ASP A 50 -8.91 -4.63 -10.53
C ASP A 50 -7.89 -5.41 -9.68
N GLN A 51 -6.72 -5.69 -10.25
CA GLN A 51 -5.62 -6.36 -9.55
C GLN A 51 -5.05 -5.47 -8.44
N MET A 52 -4.79 -4.19 -8.75
CA MET A 52 -4.29 -3.23 -7.76
C MET A 52 -5.31 -3.00 -6.64
N VAL A 53 -6.60 -2.88 -6.98
CA VAL A 53 -7.67 -2.76 -5.99
C VAL A 53 -7.68 -3.98 -5.07
N THR A 54 -7.62 -5.19 -5.62
CA THR A 54 -7.58 -6.43 -4.82
C THR A 54 -6.39 -6.47 -3.86
N TYR A 55 -5.20 -6.12 -4.35
CA TYR A 55 -3.99 -6.04 -3.52
C TYR A 55 -4.18 -5.05 -2.36
N LEU A 56 -4.62 -3.83 -2.68
CA LEU A 56 -4.77 -2.76 -1.71
C LEU A 56 -5.86 -3.06 -0.68
N THR A 57 -6.99 -3.64 -1.07
CA THR A 57 -8.05 -4.01 -0.14
C THR A 57 -7.61 -5.12 0.82
N THR A 58 -6.93 -6.14 0.29
CA THR A 58 -6.44 -7.26 1.11
C THR A 58 -5.39 -6.79 2.09
N GLY A 59 -4.38 -6.04 1.61
CA GLY A 59 -3.34 -5.50 2.47
C GLY A 59 -3.87 -4.49 3.50
N LEU A 60 -4.90 -3.71 3.18
CA LEU A 60 -5.53 -2.79 4.12
C LEU A 60 -6.23 -3.51 5.27
N ASP A 61 -6.93 -4.62 4.98
CA ASP A 61 -7.59 -5.43 6.01
C ASP A 61 -6.55 -6.07 6.94
N GLU A 62 -5.50 -6.68 6.37
CA GLU A 62 -4.39 -7.27 7.15
C GLU A 62 -3.66 -6.23 8.00
N LEU A 63 -3.40 -5.04 7.44
CA LEU A 63 -2.75 -3.93 8.12
C LEU A 63 -3.59 -3.45 9.32
N ARG A 64 -4.90 -3.31 9.15
CA ARG A 64 -5.84 -2.90 10.21
C ARG A 64 -5.90 -3.90 11.34
N ASP A 65 -5.97 -5.19 11.02
CA ASP A 65 -5.94 -6.26 12.01
C ASP A 65 -4.61 -6.26 12.78
N ASN A 66 -3.49 -6.06 12.09
CA ASN A 66 -2.17 -5.93 12.72
C ASN A 66 -2.10 -4.72 13.67
N MET A 67 -2.53 -3.54 13.21
CA MET A 67 -2.53 -2.32 14.02
C MET A 67 -3.42 -2.45 15.25
N LYS A 68 -4.60 -3.07 15.10
CA LYS A 68 -5.52 -3.33 16.21
C LYS A 68 -4.86 -4.21 17.27
N TRP A 69 -4.30 -5.35 16.85
CA TRP A 69 -3.61 -6.25 17.76
C TRP A 69 -2.43 -5.57 18.46
N ARG A 70 -1.62 -4.78 17.75
CA ARG A 70 -0.49 -4.03 18.34
C ARG A 70 -0.96 -3.02 19.36
N ARG A 71 -2.04 -2.30 19.08
CA ARG A 71 -2.60 -1.31 20.01
C ARG A 71 -3.08 -1.98 21.30
N GLU A 72 -3.75 -3.13 21.20
CA GLU A 72 -4.14 -3.94 22.36
C GLU A 72 -2.91 -4.40 23.14
N PHE A 73 -1.88 -4.91 22.47
CA PHE A 73 -0.64 -5.34 23.10
C PHE A 73 0.10 -4.21 23.85
N LEU A 74 0.21 -3.02 23.27
CA LEU A 74 0.87 -1.87 23.90
C LEU A 74 0.07 -1.31 25.08
N ASN A 75 -1.27 -1.38 25.02
CA ASN A 75 -2.11 -1.02 26.16
C ASN A 75 -1.87 -1.96 27.35
N ASP A 76 -1.65 -3.25 27.10
CA ASP A 76 -1.32 -4.25 28.12
C ASP A 76 0.15 -4.16 28.59
N ASN A 77 1.02 -3.48 27.83
CA ASN A 77 2.47 -3.37 28.08
C ASN A 77 2.97 -1.93 27.95
N PRO A 78 2.55 -1.00 28.83
CA PRO A 78 2.85 0.44 28.72
C PRO A 78 4.34 0.79 28.82
N GLN A 79 5.19 -0.15 29.25
CA GLN A 79 6.64 -0.01 29.28
C GLN A 79 7.31 -0.16 27.90
N ILE A 80 6.59 -0.63 26.88
CA ILE A 80 7.09 -0.80 25.52
C ILE A 80 6.72 0.45 24.70
N ASP A 81 7.71 1.20 24.24
CA ASP A 81 7.50 2.36 23.36
C ASP A 81 7.69 1.97 21.88
N GLU A 82 6.59 1.57 21.25
CA GLU A 82 6.50 1.34 19.80
C GLU A 82 5.55 2.33 19.10
N ILE A 83 5.36 3.53 19.67
CA ILE A 83 4.42 4.53 19.12
C ILE A 83 4.78 4.88 17.68
N ARG A 84 6.08 5.06 17.39
CA ARG A 84 6.57 5.34 16.03
C ARG A 84 6.23 4.25 15.03
N MET A 85 6.15 2.98 15.46
CA MET A 85 5.78 1.90 14.57
C MET A 85 4.30 2.00 14.20
N LEU A 86 3.41 2.27 15.16
CA LEU A 86 2.00 2.49 14.89
C LEU A 86 1.76 3.71 13.99
N GLU A 87 2.52 4.79 14.18
CA GLU A 87 2.47 5.96 13.31
C GLU A 87 2.84 5.60 11.86
N ASN A 88 3.94 4.86 11.67
CA ASN A 88 4.35 4.40 10.34
C ASN A 88 3.30 3.50 9.67
N LEU A 89 2.68 2.58 10.42
CA LEU A 89 1.60 1.74 9.89
C LEU A 89 0.37 2.58 9.50
N GLY A 90 0.08 3.64 10.25
CA GLY A 90 -0.98 4.60 9.90
C GLY A 90 -0.70 5.34 8.59
N VAL A 91 0.55 5.74 8.34
CA VAL A 91 0.93 6.36 7.06
C VAL A 91 0.69 5.39 5.88
N ILE A 92 1.07 4.12 6.03
CA ILE A 92 0.83 3.09 5.01
C ILE A 92 -0.67 2.91 4.76
N GLU A 93 -1.49 2.93 5.83
CA GLU A 93 -2.96 2.85 5.71
C GLU A 93 -3.51 4.00 4.87
N GLU A 94 -3.07 5.23 5.14
CA GLU A 94 -3.48 6.42 4.41
C GLU A 94 -3.08 6.34 2.93
N GLU A 95 -1.87 5.87 2.64
CA GLU A 95 -1.37 5.69 1.28
C GLU A 95 -2.20 4.68 0.48
N TYR A 96 -2.58 3.57 1.11
CA TYR A 96 -3.42 2.56 0.48
C TYR A 96 -4.82 3.12 0.18
N ILE A 97 -5.39 3.90 1.11
CA ILE A 97 -6.68 4.56 0.93
C ILE A 97 -6.62 5.62 -0.18
N GLU A 98 -5.55 6.42 -0.24
CA GLU A 98 -5.34 7.42 -1.29
C GLU A 98 -5.25 6.77 -2.66
N LEU A 99 -4.50 5.68 -2.78
CA LEU A 99 -4.36 4.96 -4.04
C LEU A 99 -5.67 4.29 -4.46
N LEU A 100 -6.42 3.71 -3.52
CA LEU A 100 -7.77 3.19 -3.79
C LEU A 100 -8.72 4.27 -4.30
N LYS A 101 -8.72 5.47 -3.70
CA LYS A 101 -9.51 6.62 -4.18
C LYS A 101 -9.12 7.04 -5.58
N PHE A 102 -7.84 6.96 -5.93
CA PHE A 102 -7.37 7.23 -7.29
C PHE A 102 -7.80 6.14 -8.28
N LEU A 103 -8.00 4.90 -7.84
CA LEU A 103 -8.38 3.74 -8.67
C LEU A 103 -9.89 3.53 -8.81
N ALA A 104 -10.71 4.15 -7.96
CA ALA A 104 -12.17 4.23 -8.06
C ALA A 104 -12.61 5.19 -9.16
#